data_AF-A0A1G2YXR4-F1
#
_entry.id   AF-A0A1G2YXR4-F1
#
_cell.length_a   1.000
_cell.length_b   1.000
_cell.length_c   1.000
_cell.angle_alpha   90.00
_cell.angle_beta   90.00
_cell.angle_gamma   90.00
#
_symmetry.space_group_name_H-M   'P 1'
#
loop_
_entity.id
_entity.type
_entity.pdbx_description
1 polymer ?
#
loop_
_entity_poly.entity_id
_entity_poly.type
_entity_poly.pdbx_seq_one_letter_code
_entity_poly.pdbx_strand_id
1 'polypeptide(L)'
;MTFLGKKGKKITRLFFATDIHGSERTYRKFINAGKFYDVNVIVMGGDISGKLMIPIIKEGGDRYRATLQGTVHKIETDAELKQLEDRIGLLGFYSQIMAEDEYHHLSAEPAAVTALFHKLARDRLTAWVDLAETRLKGTGIKCFVTGGNDDDPEVLEAIKGDGRESFFACEGQVVPVDDHHTMASVGFSNPTPWKTPREIPDQELGEIIEGMCAQVQDFSHCIFNFHVPPLDSTL
;
A
#
# COMPACT_ATOMS: atom_id res chain seq x y z
N MET A 1 38.72 -36.09 2.53
CA MET A 1 38.97 -34.77 3.15
C MET A 1 37.82 -33.86 2.77
N THR A 2 36.99 -33.51 3.75
CA THR A 2 35.81 -32.67 3.55
C THR A 2 36.24 -31.21 3.66
N PHE A 3 36.20 -30.47 2.56
CA PHE A 3 36.37 -29.02 2.60
C PHE A 3 35.11 -28.40 3.22
N LEU A 4 35.13 -28.14 4.52
CA LEU A 4 34.19 -27.19 5.12
C LEU A 4 34.60 -25.79 4.67
N GLY A 5 34.03 -25.35 3.55
CA GLY A 5 34.04 -23.93 3.21
C GLY A 5 33.39 -23.15 4.35
N LYS A 6 34.07 -22.12 4.87
CA LYS A 6 33.46 -21.14 5.77
C LYS A 6 32.19 -20.63 5.09
N LYS A 7 31.01 -20.93 5.66
CA LYS A 7 29.77 -20.27 5.25
C LYS A 7 29.99 -18.77 5.47
N GLY A 8 30.12 -18.01 4.39
CA GLY A 8 30.16 -16.55 4.45
C GLY A 8 28.92 -16.06 5.21
N LYS A 9 29.06 -14.96 5.96
CA LYS A 9 27.94 -14.34 6.67
C LYS A 9 26.82 -14.09 5.64
N LYS A 10 25.65 -14.70 5.83
CA LYS A 10 24.52 -14.56 4.90
C LYS A 10 24.04 -13.11 4.99
N ILE A 11 24.25 -12.33 3.93
CA ILE A 11 23.82 -10.93 3.87
C ILE A 11 22.33 -10.91 3.55
N THR A 12 21.56 -10.17 4.33
CA THR A 12 20.15 -9.89 4.02
C THR A 12 20.07 -8.66 3.13
N ARG A 13 19.47 -8.83 1.96
CA ARG A 13 19.22 -7.74 1.01
C ARG A 13 17.76 -7.34 1.07
N LEU A 14 17.52 -6.05 1.17
CA LEU A 14 16.20 -5.45 1.29
C LEU A 14 15.95 -4.48 0.13
N PHE A 15 14.73 -4.49 -0.43
CA PHE A 15 14.24 -3.47 -1.35
C PHE A 15 13.10 -2.69 -0.68
N PHE A 16 13.22 -1.37 -0.59
CA PHE A 16 12.22 -0.48 0.00
C PHE A 16 11.55 0.37 -1.07
N ALA A 17 10.24 0.54 -0.97
CA ALA A 17 9.45 1.51 -1.73
C ALA A 17 8.32 2.07 -0.86
N THR A 18 7.83 3.26 -1.19
CA THR A 18 6.83 4.01 -0.40
C THR A 18 5.99 4.87 -1.35
N ASP A 19 4.92 5.51 -0.87
CA ASP A 19 4.07 6.45 -1.64
C ASP A 19 3.54 5.90 -2.98
N ILE A 20 3.06 4.67 -2.94
CA ILE A 20 2.54 4.01 -4.14
C ILE A 20 1.14 4.49 -4.53
N HIS A 21 0.41 5.05 -3.56
CA HIS A 21 -0.89 5.68 -3.73
C HIS A 21 -1.86 4.88 -4.63
N GLY A 22 -2.05 3.60 -4.34
CA GLY A 22 -3.02 2.75 -5.04
C GLY A 22 -2.64 2.32 -6.47
N SER A 23 -1.44 2.68 -6.97
CA SER A 23 -1.00 2.37 -8.34
C SER A 23 -0.77 0.88 -8.55
N GLU A 24 -1.67 0.23 -9.29
CA GLU A 24 -1.61 -1.22 -9.53
C GLU A 24 -0.35 -1.65 -10.28
N ARG A 25 0.07 -0.85 -11.27
CA ARG A 25 1.25 -1.17 -12.07
C ARG A 25 2.52 -1.06 -11.23
N THR A 26 2.61 -0.03 -10.40
CA THR A 26 3.75 0.15 -9.50
C THR A 26 3.78 -0.98 -8.47
N TYR A 27 2.64 -1.42 -7.94
CA TYR A 27 2.60 -2.50 -6.95
C TYR A 27 3.07 -3.83 -7.55
N ARG A 28 2.62 -4.15 -8.77
CA ARG A 28 3.12 -5.33 -9.52
C ARG A 28 4.63 -5.27 -9.73
N LYS A 29 5.20 -4.09 -10.02
CA LYS A 29 6.66 -3.92 -10.14
C LYS A 29 7.36 -4.11 -8.81
N PHE A 30 6.83 -3.57 -7.72
CA PHE A 30 7.35 -3.75 -6.37
C PHE A 30 7.41 -5.23 -5.98
N ILE A 31 6.32 -5.99 -6.17
CA ILE A 31 6.32 -7.44 -5.89
C ILE A 31 7.36 -8.18 -6.74
N ASN A 32 7.51 -7.81 -8.02
CA ASN A 32 8.51 -8.41 -8.90
C ASN A 32 9.95 -8.00 -8.55
N ALA A 33 10.16 -6.87 -7.87
CA ALA A 33 11.47 -6.37 -7.46
C ALA A 33 12.21 -7.40 -6.58
N GLY A 34 11.46 -8.16 -5.77
CA GLY A 34 11.97 -9.27 -4.97
C GLY A 34 12.87 -10.22 -5.77
N LYS A 35 12.30 -10.82 -6.81
CA LYS A 35 13.02 -11.75 -7.70
C LYS A 35 13.99 -11.05 -8.62
N PHE A 36 13.60 -9.90 -9.17
CA PHE A 36 14.40 -9.18 -10.17
C PHE A 36 15.75 -8.71 -9.61
N TYR A 37 15.75 -8.19 -8.38
CA TYR A 37 16.98 -7.72 -7.72
C TYR A 37 17.64 -8.79 -6.86
N ASP A 38 17.08 -10.00 -6.76
CA ASP A 38 17.54 -11.09 -5.89
C ASP A 38 17.67 -10.64 -4.42
N VAL A 39 16.59 -10.03 -3.90
CA VAL A 39 16.51 -9.57 -2.50
C VAL A 39 15.74 -10.58 -1.65
N ASN A 40 16.04 -10.60 -0.35
CA ASN A 40 15.39 -11.50 0.60
C ASN A 40 14.11 -10.89 1.17
N VAL A 41 14.04 -9.57 1.20
CA VAL A 41 12.96 -8.81 1.82
C VAL A 41 12.57 -7.66 0.91
N ILE A 42 11.27 -7.44 0.77
CA ILE A 42 10.72 -6.22 0.21
C ILE A 42 9.86 -5.53 1.27
N VAL A 43 9.95 -4.20 1.36
CA VAL A 43 9.21 -3.39 2.32
C VAL A 43 8.45 -2.30 1.58
N MET A 44 7.14 -2.24 1.79
CA MET A 44 6.25 -1.19 1.31
C MET A 44 5.92 -0.27 2.48
N GLY A 45 6.49 0.93 2.46
CA GLY A 45 6.06 2.04 3.30
C GLY A 45 4.76 2.65 2.79
N GLY A 46 4.11 3.45 3.64
CA GLY A 46 2.97 4.27 3.25
C GLY A 46 3.36 5.40 2.29
N ASP A 47 2.43 6.04 1.61
CA ASP A 47 0.99 5.76 1.56
C ASP A 47 0.63 4.71 0.49
N ILE A 48 -0.28 3.78 0.80
CA ILE A 48 -0.65 2.67 -0.09
C ILE A 48 -2.00 2.83 -0.79
N SER A 49 -2.88 3.69 -0.29
CA SER A 49 -4.23 3.92 -0.80
C SER A 49 -4.26 4.95 -1.92
N GLY A 50 -5.13 4.75 -2.88
CA GLY A 50 -5.40 5.69 -3.96
C GLY A 50 -6.06 6.96 -3.46
N LYS A 51 -5.93 8.06 -4.22
CA LYS A 51 -6.46 9.38 -3.81
C LYS A 51 -7.81 9.74 -4.40
N LEU A 52 -8.20 9.13 -5.52
CA LEU A 52 -9.42 9.50 -6.27
C LEU A 52 -10.20 8.28 -6.72
N MET A 53 -11.51 8.45 -6.82
CA MET A 53 -12.43 7.53 -7.49
C MET A 53 -13.00 8.20 -8.73
N ILE A 54 -12.89 7.55 -9.87
CA ILE A 54 -13.35 8.03 -11.18
C ILE A 54 -14.64 7.28 -11.54
N PRO A 55 -15.80 7.96 -11.58
CA PRO A 55 -17.03 7.35 -12.07
C PRO A 55 -16.95 7.16 -13.58
N ILE A 56 -17.37 5.99 -14.05
CA ILE A 56 -17.56 5.65 -15.46
C ILE A 56 -19.06 5.50 -15.69
N ILE A 57 -19.68 6.51 -16.30
CA ILE A 57 -21.13 6.67 -16.37
C ILE A 57 -21.66 6.03 -17.65
N LYS A 58 -22.67 5.16 -17.55
CA LYS A 58 -23.36 4.55 -18.70
C LYS A 58 -24.27 5.55 -19.41
N GLU A 59 -24.10 5.73 -20.72
CA GLU A 59 -24.93 6.61 -21.58
C GLU A 59 -25.97 5.82 -22.42
N GLY A 60 -26.12 4.51 -22.17
CA GLY A 60 -27.07 3.62 -22.84
C GLY A 60 -26.44 2.72 -23.91
N GLY A 61 -26.91 1.47 -23.98
CA GLY A 61 -26.20 0.39 -24.68
C GLY A 61 -24.85 0.11 -23.99
N ASP A 62 -23.82 -0.16 -24.79
CA ASP A 62 -22.43 -0.38 -24.33
C ASP A 62 -21.58 0.89 -24.40
N ARG A 63 -22.21 2.07 -24.26
CA ARG A 63 -21.52 3.37 -24.30
C ARG A 63 -21.35 3.97 -22.92
N TYR A 64 -20.17 4.53 -22.68
CA TYR A 64 -19.79 5.12 -21.41
C TYR A 64 -19.14 6.49 -21.58
N ARG A 65 -19.17 7.28 -20.51
CA ARG A 65 -18.44 8.55 -20.37
C ARG A 65 -17.69 8.57 -19.05
N ALA A 66 -16.47 9.09 -19.07
CA ALA A 66 -15.71 9.36 -17.85
C ALA A 66 -14.86 10.63 -18.00
N THR A 67 -14.67 11.37 -16.92
CA THR A 67 -13.77 12.52 -16.89
C THR A 67 -12.49 12.14 -16.16
N LEU A 68 -11.36 12.16 -16.84
CA LEU A 68 -10.06 11.90 -16.24
C LEU A 68 -9.11 13.07 -16.51
N GLN A 69 -8.54 13.64 -15.45
CA GLN A 69 -7.61 14.77 -15.53
C GLN A 69 -8.14 15.93 -16.40
N GLY A 70 -9.42 16.26 -16.23
CA GLY A 70 -10.10 17.35 -16.96
C GLY A 70 -10.52 17.02 -18.39
N THR A 71 -10.20 15.83 -18.91
CA THR A 71 -10.62 15.40 -20.26
C THR A 71 -11.82 14.47 -20.18
N VAL A 72 -12.86 14.77 -20.95
CA VAL A 72 -14.02 13.88 -21.12
C VAL A 72 -13.69 12.82 -22.15
N HIS A 73 -13.76 11.56 -21.74
CA HIS A 73 -13.60 10.39 -22.58
C HIS A 73 -14.98 9.78 -22.87
N LYS A 74 -15.26 9.55 -24.16
CA LYS A 74 -16.38 8.73 -24.62
C LYS A 74 -15.84 7.36 -25.00
N ILE A 75 -16.54 6.32 -24.58
CA ILE A 75 -16.12 4.93 -24.69
C ILE A 75 -17.24 4.18 -25.40
N GLU A 76 -16.92 3.53 -26.51
CA GLU A 76 -17.91 2.84 -27.36
C GLU A 76 -17.60 1.34 -27.50
N THR A 77 -16.47 0.87 -26.95
CA THR A 77 -16.04 -0.53 -27.01
C THR A 77 -15.46 -1.02 -25.68
N ASP A 78 -15.55 -2.34 -25.45
CA ASP A 78 -14.94 -2.99 -24.28
C ASP A 78 -13.42 -2.80 -24.23
N ALA A 79 -12.76 -2.71 -25.39
CA ALA A 79 -11.32 -2.48 -25.46
C ALA A 79 -10.94 -1.07 -24.98
N GLU A 80 -11.71 -0.06 -25.36
CA GLU A 80 -11.52 1.32 -24.88
C GLU A 80 -11.83 1.45 -23.38
N LEU A 81 -12.87 0.75 -22.90
CA LEU A 81 -13.21 0.70 -21.48
C LEU A 81 -12.04 0.13 -20.69
N LYS A 82 -11.52 -1.02 -21.11
CA LYS A 82 -10.38 -1.67 -20.46
C LYS A 82 -9.13 -0.79 -20.44
N GLN A 83 -8.83 -0.10 -21.55
CA GLN A 83 -7.71 0.84 -21.63
C GLN A 83 -7.87 2.02 -20.68
N LEU A 84 -9.09 2.55 -20.53
CA LEU A 84 -9.38 3.61 -19.58
C LEU A 84 -9.19 3.13 -18.15
N GLU A 85 -9.74 1.97 -17.79
CA GLU A 85 -9.57 1.37 -16.46
C GLU A 85 -8.10 1.11 -16.13
N ASP A 86 -7.31 0.59 -17.08
CA ASP A 86 -5.87 0.39 -16.91
C ASP A 86 -5.13 1.71 -16.66
N ARG A 87 -5.54 2.79 -17.35
CA ARG A 87 -4.97 4.12 -17.15
C ARG A 87 -5.36 4.70 -15.78
N ILE A 88 -6.60 4.51 -15.34
CA ILE A 88 -7.08 4.91 -14.01
C ILE A 88 -6.28 4.16 -12.93
N GLY A 89 -6.14 2.83 -13.05
CA GLY A 89 -5.37 2.00 -12.12
C GLY A 89 -3.87 2.31 -12.13
N LEU A 90 -3.30 2.68 -13.28
CA LEU A 90 -1.91 3.16 -13.38
C LEU A 90 -1.69 4.44 -12.56
N LEU A 91 -2.63 5.38 -12.63
CA LEU A 91 -2.61 6.63 -11.86
C LEU A 91 -2.91 6.41 -10.37
N GLY A 92 -3.23 5.19 -9.96
CA GLY A 92 -3.55 4.86 -8.58
C GLY A 92 -4.98 5.21 -8.16
N PHE A 93 -5.84 5.53 -9.12
CA PHE A 93 -7.23 5.86 -8.87
C PHE A 93 -8.11 4.61 -8.89
N TYR A 94 -9.28 4.72 -8.27
CA TYR A 94 -10.34 3.71 -8.34
C TYR A 94 -11.28 4.04 -9.50
N SER A 95 -11.90 3.03 -10.10
CA SER A 95 -12.98 3.20 -11.07
C SER A 95 -14.24 2.52 -10.55
N GLN A 96 -15.39 3.12 -10.82
CA GLN A 96 -16.70 2.49 -10.61
C GLN A 96 -17.58 2.78 -11.82
N ILE A 97 -18.02 1.71 -12.48
CA ILE A 97 -19.05 1.80 -13.53
C ILE A 97 -20.42 1.94 -12.86
N MET A 98 -21.20 2.94 -13.26
CA MET A 98 -22.51 3.23 -12.69
C MET A 98 -23.48 3.79 -13.72
N ALA A 99 -24.77 3.69 -13.43
CA ALA A 99 -25.79 4.38 -14.23
C ALA A 99 -25.81 5.89 -13.91
N GLU A 100 -26.38 6.72 -14.79
CA GLU A 100 -26.43 8.18 -14.60
C GLU A 100 -27.28 8.58 -13.37
N ASP A 101 -28.38 7.87 -13.12
CA ASP A 101 -29.23 8.07 -11.94
C ASP A 101 -28.52 7.69 -10.63
N GLU A 102 -27.80 6.56 -10.63
CA GLU A 102 -26.93 6.13 -9.53
C GLU A 102 -25.84 7.18 -9.26
N TYR A 103 -25.17 7.69 -10.30
CA TYR A 103 -24.17 8.75 -10.17
C TYR A 103 -24.74 10.02 -9.53
N HIS A 104 -25.91 10.46 -9.96
CA HIS A 104 -26.57 11.65 -9.39
C HIS A 104 -26.97 11.46 -7.94
N HIS A 105 -27.51 10.29 -7.59
CA HIS A 105 -27.87 9.96 -6.22
C HIS A 105 -26.63 9.93 -5.31
N LEU A 106 -25.59 9.21 -5.72
CA LEU A 106 -24.34 9.10 -4.98
C LEU A 106 -23.67 10.47 -4.80
N SER A 107 -23.64 11.30 -5.86
CA SER A 107 -23.03 12.63 -5.81
C SER A 107 -23.72 13.61 -4.85
N ALA A 108 -24.99 13.35 -4.49
CA ALA A 108 -25.72 14.13 -3.51
C ALA A 108 -25.49 13.66 -2.06
N GLU A 109 -24.81 12.53 -1.85
CA GLU A 109 -24.64 11.87 -0.55
C GLU A 109 -23.16 11.65 -0.21
N PRO A 110 -22.48 12.62 0.44
CA PRO A 110 -21.06 12.52 0.76
C PRO A 110 -20.66 11.26 1.53
N ALA A 111 -21.50 10.81 2.48
CA ALA A 111 -21.24 9.59 3.24
C ALA A 111 -21.25 8.32 2.36
N ALA A 112 -22.14 8.27 1.35
CA ALA A 112 -22.20 7.15 0.43
C ALA A 112 -20.98 7.13 -0.53
N VAL A 113 -20.51 8.31 -0.96
CA VAL A 113 -19.25 8.44 -1.71
C VAL A 113 -18.07 7.91 -0.90
N THR A 114 -17.95 8.32 0.37
CA THR A 114 -16.87 7.84 1.27
C THR A 114 -16.94 6.33 1.46
N ALA A 115 -18.13 5.78 1.72
CA ALA A 115 -18.32 4.34 1.88
C ALA A 115 -17.92 3.54 0.62
N LEU A 116 -18.29 4.03 -0.57
CA LEU A 116 -17.90 3.39 -1.82
C LEU A 116 -16.38 3.49 -2.05
N PHE A 117 -15.78 4.64 -1.76
CA PHE A 117 -14.32 4.81 -1.83
C PHE A 117 -13.60 3.82 -0.91
N HIS A 118 -14.00 3.73 0.37
CA HIS A 118 -13.43 2.78 1.33
C HIS A 118 -13.59 1.34 0.85
N LYS A 119 -14.75 0.98 0.29
CA LYS A 119 -14.96 -0.34 -0.30
C LYS A 119 -13.96 -0.63 -1.43
N LEU A 120 -13.84 0.27 -2.41
CA LEU A 120 -12.92 0.08 -3.54
C LEU A 120 -11.45 0.03 -3.11
N ALA A 121 -11.08 0.82 -2.10
CA ALA A 121 -9.75 0.79 -1.50
C ALA A 121 -9.45 -0.55 -0.83
N ARG A 122 -10.38 -1.07 -0.02
CA ARG A 122 -10.26 -2.41 0.60
C ARG A 122 -10.18 -3.53 -0.43
N ASP A 123 -11.05 -3.50 -1.43
CA ASP A 123 -11.04 -4.49 -2.52
C ASP A 123 -9.67 -4.53 -3.21
N ARG A 124 -9.07 -3.35 -3.45
CA ARG A 124 -7.73 -3.25 -4.03
C ARG A 124 -6.65 -3.82 -3.13
N LEU A 125 -6.65 -3.44 -1.85
CA LEU A 125 -5.66 -3.92 -0.90
C LEU A 125 -5.76 -5.44 -0.68
N THR A 126 -6.99 -5.99 -0.69
CA THR A 126 -7.23 -7.43 -0.63
C THR A 126 -6.62 -8.13 -1.85
N ALA A 127 -6.88 -7.62 -3.06
CA ALA A 127 -6.28 -8.15 -4.29
C ALA A 127 -4.75 -8.03 -4.30
N TRP A 128 -4.18 -7.01 -3.64
CA TRP A 128 -2.74 -6.84 -3.48
C TRP A 128 -2.13 -7.89 -2.55
N VAL A 129 -2.76 -8.18 -1.41
CA VAL A 129 -2.37 -9.29 -0.52
C VAL A 129 -2.36 -10.61 -1.28
N ASP A 130 -3.44 -10.91 -2.01
CA ASP A 130 -3.56 -12.14 -2.80
C ASP A 130 -2.48 -12.25 -3.87
N LEU A 131 -2.18 -11.14 -4.56
CA LEU A 131 -1.12 -11.08 -5.56
C LEU A 131 0.25 -11.34 -4.93
N ALA A 132 0.55 -10.73 -3.79
CA ALA A 132 1.82 -10.90 -3.09
C ALA A 132 2.02 -12.36 -2.66
N GLU A 133 1.03 -12.96 -2.00
CA GLU A 133 1.08 -14.38 -1.60
C GLU A 133 1.25 -15.28 -2.83
N THR A 134 0.45 -15.08 -3.87
CA THR A 134 0.53 -15.87 -5.12
C THR A 134 1.93 -15.82 -5.75
N ARG A 135 2.62 -14.68 -5.67
CA ARG A 135 3.91 -14.47 -6.34
C ARG A 135 5.12 -14.85 -5.50
N LEU A 136 5.01 -14.72 -4.18
CA LEU A 136 6.14 -14.83 -3.24
C LEU A 136 6.12 -16.11 -2.41
N LYS A 137 4.97 -16.76 -2.23
CA LYS A 137 4.89 -18.02 -1.48
C LYS A 137 5.84 -19.08 -2.04
N GLY A 138 6.55 -19.78 -1.16
CA GLY A 138 7.56 -20.77 -1.52
C GLY A 138 8.87 -20.20 -2.06
N THR A 139 9.01 -18.88 -2.21
CA THR A 139 10.27 -18.26 -2.68
C THR A 139 11.23 -17.92 -1.53
N GLY A 140 10.71 -17.84 -0.30
CA GLY A 140 11.45 -17.36 0.87
C GLY A 140 11.60 -15.84 0.96
N ILE A 141 11.05 -15.07 0.00
CA ILE A 141 11.02 -13.60 0.05
C ILE A 141 9.89 -13.15 0.97
N LYS A 142 10.21 -12.27 1.93
CA LYS A 142 9.22 -11.66 2.82
C LYS A 142 8.82 -10.27 2.31
N CYS A 143 7.53 -9.95 2.35
CA CYS A 143 6.92 -8.68 1.99
C CYS A 143 6.31 -8.07 3.24
N PHE A 144 6.90 -7.00 3.76
CA PHE A 144 6.36 -6.26 4.88
C PHE A 144 5.67 -4.99 4.39
N VAL A 145 4.51 -4.68 4.95
CA VAL A 145 3.71 -3.53 4.54
C VAL A 145 3.27 -2.74 5.77
N THR A 146 3.35 -1.42 5.68
CA THR A 146 2.75 -0.46 6.61
C THR A 146 1.92 0.55 5.83
N GLY A 147 0.95 1.18 6.48
CA GLY A 147 0.28 2.35 5.92
C GLY A 147 1.08 3.63 6.18
N GLY A 148 0.57 4.74 5.68
CA GLY A 148 1.01 6.09 5.96
C GLY A 148 -0.15 6.97 6.43
N ASN A 149 0.03 8.29 6.36
CA ASN A 149 -0.93 9.26 6.87
C ASN A 149 -2.20 9.40 6.02
N ASP A 150 -2.14 9.10 4.71
CA ASP A 150 -3.31 9.09 3.80
C ASP A 150 -4.16 7.82 3.93
N ASP A 151 -3.64 6.77 4.55
CA ASP A 151 -4.27 5.45 4.58
C ASP A 151 -5.29 5.31 5.72
N ASP A 152 -6.58 5.42 5.44
CA ASP A 152 -7.63 5.30 6.47
C ASP A 152 -7.51 3.97 7.27
N PRO A 153 -7.60 4.00 8.61
CA PRO A 153 -7.51 2.79 9.43
C PRO A 153 -8.52 1.69 9.03
N GLU A 154 -9.75 2.06 8.66
CA GLU A 154 -10.79 1.13 8.22
C GLU A 154 -10.42 0.44 6.89
N VAL A 155 -9.67 1.13 6.03
CA VAL A 155 -9.16 0.58 4.78
C VAL A 155 -7.99 -0.38 5.06
N LEU A 156 -7.10 -0.02 5.97
CA LEU A 156 -5.94 -0.85 6.34
C LEU A 156 -6.31 -2.17 7.03
N GLU A 157 -7.51 -2.28 7.61
CA GLU A 157 -8.01 -3.58 8.10
C GLU A 157 -7.97 -4.67 7.01
N ALA A 158 -8.11 -4.31 5.73
CA ALA A 158 -8.06 -5.26 4.61
C ALA A 158 -6.71 -5.98 4.46
N ILE A 159 -5.60 -5.37 4.91
CA ILE A 159 -4.28 -6.00 4.85
C ILE A 159 -3.89 -6.72 6.14
N LYS A 160 -4.66 -6.58 7.22
CA LYS A 160 -4.42 -7.30 8.47
C LYS A 160 -4.82 -8.78 8.32
N GLY A 161 -4.31 -9.62 9.22
CA GLY A 161 -4.62 -11.05 9.27
C GLY A 161 -3.38 -11.95 9.26
N ASP A 162 -3.58 -13.12 9.86
CA ASP A 162 -2.54 -14.12 10.10
C ASP A 162 -2.57 -15.25 9.05
N GLY A 163 -1.64 -16.20 9.17
CA GLY A 163 -1.61 -17.42 8.36
C GLY A 163 -1.03 -17.25 6.95
N ARG A 164 -0.46 -16.08 6.65
CA ARG A 164 0.24 -15.76 5.40
C ARG A 164 1.70 -16.18 5.49
N GLU A 165 2.26 -16.61 4.37
CA GLU A 165 3.65 -17.11 4.33
C GLU A 165 4.64 -16.01 3.94
N SER A 166 4.22 -15.03 3.13
CA SER A 166 5.11 -14.05 2.51
C SER A 166 4.67 -12.61 2.71
N PHE A 167 3.40 -12.32 2.98
CA PHE A 167 2.88 -10.96 3.21
C PHE A 167 2.60 -10.70 4.70
N PHE A 168 3.17 -9.62 5.24
CA PHE A 168 3.08 -9.25 6.65
C PHE A 168 2.71 -7.77 6.79
N ALA A 169 1.48 -7.48 7.23
CA ALA A 169 1.13 -6.15 7.73
C ALA A 169 1.79 -5.97 9.11
N CYS A 170 2.71 -5.03 9.24
CA CYS A 170 3.65 -4.97 10.37
C CYS A 170 3.60 -3.67 11.17
N GLU A 171 2.63 -2.81 10.88
CA GLU A 171 2.44 -1.55 11.58
C GLU A 171 2.15 -1.77 13.07
N GLY A 172 2.81 -1.00 13.94
CA GLY A 172 2.64 -1.10 15.39
C GLY A 172 3.24 -2.37 16.01
N GLN A 173 4.09 -3.09 15.27
CA GLN A 173 4.72 -4.34 15.72
C GLN A 173 6.22 -4.34 15.45
N VAL A 174 7.00 -4.88 16.38
CA VAL A 174 8.42 -5.18 16.16
C VAL A 174 8.52 -6.60 15.62
N VAL A 175 8.75 -6.73 14.31
CA VAL A 175 8.70 -8.02 13.60
C VAL A 175 10.10 -8.55 13.26
N PRO A 176 10.34 -9.86 13.32
CA PRO A 176 11.60 -10.45 12.87
C PRO A 176 11.68 -10.46 11.34
N VAL A 177 12.68 -9.77 10.80
CA VAL A 177 12.96 -9.72 9.36
C VAL A 177 13.69 -10.99 8.93
N ASP A 178 14.69 -11.41 9.71
CA ASP A 178 15.44 -12.65 9.57
C ASP A 178 15.92 -13.13 10.96
N ASP A 179 16.92 -14.02 11.02
CA ASP A 179 17.47 -14.58 12.26
C ASP A 179 18.26 -13.55 13.11
N HIS A 180 18.55 -12.37 12.57
CA HIS A 180 19.44 -11.36 13.16
C HIS A 180 18.79 -9.98 13.27
N HIS A 181 17.87 -9.61 12.38
CA HIS A 181 17.31 -8.27 12.29
C HIS A 181 15.83 -8.24 12.67
N THR A 182 15.43 -7.16 13.32
CA THR A 182 14.02 -6.81 13.56
C THR A 182 13.66 -5.53 12.83
N MET A 183 12.36 -5.30 12.64
CA MET A 183 11.85 -4.06 12.07
C MET A 183 10.68 -3.53 12.90
N ALA A 184 10.75 -2.24 13.26
CA ALA A 184 9.66 -1.50 13.89
C ALA A 184 9.02 -0.60 12.83
N SER A 185 7.70 -0.67 12.67
CA SER A 185 6.97 0.14 11.68
C SER A 185 5.92 1.03 12.32
N VAL A 186 5.87 2.30 11.89
CA VAL A 186 4.89 3.30 12.35
C VAL A 186 4.37 4.07 11.13
N GLY A 187 3.05 4.00 10.90
CA GLY A 187 2.39 4.66 9.77
C GLY A 187 1.75 6.02 10.07
N PHE A 188 1.60 6.39 11.34
CA PHE A 188 1.02 7.68 11.74
C PHE A 188 1.96 8.84 11.43
N SER A 189 1.38 10.03 11.30
CA SER A 189 2.13 11.28 11.17
C SER A 189 1.72 12.33 12.18
N ASN A 190 2.60 13.29 12.40
CA ASN A 190 2.27 14.56 13.03
C ASN A 190 1.41 15.43 12.08
N PRO A 191 0.74 16.49 12.56
CA PRO A 191 -0.24 17.22 11.74
C PRO A 191 0.38 17.84 10.49
N THR A 192 -0.32 17.72 9.36
CA THR A 192 0.09 18.27 8.07
C THR A 192 -0.91 19.32 7.57
N PRO A 193 -0.56 20.13 6.56
CA PRO A 193 -1.52 21.03 5.91
C PRO A 193 -2.71 20.33 5.25
N TRP A 194 -2.62 19.02 4.99
CA TRP A 194 -3.59 18.24 4.23
C TRP A 194 -4.71 17.63 5.08
N LYS A 195 -4.52 17.54 6.41
CA LYS A 195 -5.50 16.98 7.36
C LYS A 195 -5.94 15.55 6.98
N THR A 196 -4.96 14.69 6.80
CA THR A 196 -5.17 13.32 6.35
C THR A 196 -5.72 12.42 7.47
N PRO A 197 -6.23 11.21 7.17
CA PRO A 197 -6.94 10.38 8.15
C PRO A 197 -6.12 9.96 9.38
N ARG A 198 -4.79 9.93 9.28
CA ARG A 198 -3.89 9.39 10.32
C ARG A 198 -2.84 10.40 10.80
N GLU A 199 -3.29 11.61 11.06
CA GLU A 199 -2.53 12.66 11.72
C GLU A 199 -2.88 12.73 13.22
N ILE A 200 -1.87 12.69 14.07
CA ILE A 200 -1.98 12.78 15.54
C ILE A 200 -1.03 13.86 16.07
N PRO A 201 -1.22 14.40 17.29
CA PRO A 201 -0.26 15.33 17.88
C PRO A 201 1.16 14.75 17.94
N ASP A 202 2.16 15.59 17.73
CA ASP A 202 3.59 15.19 17.73
C ASP A 202 3.99 14.44 19.01
N GLN A 203 3.48 14.88 20.16
CA GLN A 203 3.69 14.20 21.44
C GLN A 203 3.14 12.75 21.44
N GLU A 204 1.93 12.54 20.91
CA GLU A 204 1.31 11.21 20.85
C GLU A 204 2.07 10.29 19.89
N LEU A 205 2.56 10.84 18.76
CA LEU A 205 3.44 10.10 17.86
C LEU A 205 4.75 9.69 18.57
N GLY A 206 5.33 10.60 19.36
CA GLY A 206 6.48 10.31 20.21
C GLY A 206 6.23 9.16 21.18
N GLU A 207 5.09 9.17 21.87
CA GLU A 207 4.69 8.09 22.80
C GLU A 207 4.54 6.73 22.09
N ILE A 208 3.99 6.71 20.87
CA ILE A 208 3.91 5.50 20.04
C ILE A 208 5.31 5.00 19.67
N ILE A 209 6.19 5.88 19.20
CA ILE A 209 7.56 5.53 18.81
C ILE A 209 8.36 5.02 20.03
N GLU A 210 8.24 5.66 21.18
CA GLU A 210 8.89 5.21 22.42
C GLU A 210 8.40 3.82 22.84
N GLY A 211 7.08 3.58 22.80
CA GLY A 211 6.50 2.26 23.09
C GLY A 211 6.95 1.16 22.12
N MET A 212 7.18 1.51 20.86
CA MET A 212 7.77 0.61 19.85
C MET A 212 9.24 0.30 20.16
N CYS A 213 10.03 1.35 20.42
CA CYS A 213 11.45 1.21 20.77
C CYS A 213 11.65 0.39 22.04
N ALA A 214 10.77 0.48 23.03
CA ALA A 214 10.85 -0.31 24.26
C ALA A 214 10.78 -1.84 24.03
N GLN A 215 10.23 -2.28 22.89
CA GLN A 215 10.14 -3.71 22.53
C GLN A 215 11.40 -4.20 21.78
N VAL A 216 12.25 -3.29 21.29
CA VAL A 216 13.46 -3.61 20.54
C VAL A 216 14.54 -4.17 21.47
N GLN A 217 14.97 -5.40 21.21
CA GLN A 217 15.99 -6.08 22.02
C GLN A 217 17.43 -5.72 21.62
N ASP A 218 17.66 -5.43 20.34
CA ASP A 218 18.96 -5.09 19.80
C ASP A 218 18.84 -3.98 18.74
N PHE A 219 19.13 -2.75 19.17
CA PHE A 219 19.11 -1.58 18.30
C PHE A 219 20.18 -1.61 17.21
N SER A 220 21.26 -2.39 17.37
CA SER A 220 22.31 -2.50 16.35
C SER A 220 21.87 -3.31 15.13
N HIS A 221 20.78 -4.07 15.25
CA HIS A 221 20.17 -4.85 14.16
C HIS A 221 18.67 -4.51 13.98
N CYS A 222 18.22 -3.33 14.40
CA CYS A 222 16.84 -2.88 14.22
C CYS A 222 16.71 -1.94 13.02
N ILE A 223 15.71 -2.20 12.17
CA ILE A 223 15.31 -1.34 11.06
C ILE A 223 14.10 -0.51 11.51
N PHE A 224 14.18 0.81 11.35
CA PHE A 224 13.05 1.71 11.61
C PHE A 224 12.37 2.08 10.28
N ASN A 225 11.13 1.61 10.13
CA ASN A 225 10.28 1.86 8.97
C ASN A 225 9.15 2.82 9.37
N PHE A 226 9.51 4.08 9.56
CA PHE A 226 8.59 5.13 10.03
C PHE A 226 8.17 6.02 8.87
N HIS A 227 6.87 6.32 8.79
CA HIS A 227 6.29 7.14 7.73
C HIS A 227 6.82 8.57 7.76
N VAL A 228 6.84 9.19 8.94
CA VAL A 228 7.42 10.53 9.10
C VAL A 228 8.94 10.42 9.13
N PRO A 229 9.64 11.08 8.18
CA PRO A 229 11.08 11.05 8.17
C PRO A 229 11.64 11.88 9.36
N PRO A 230 12.84 11.56 9.86
CA PRO A 230 13.48 12.36 10.90
C PRO A 230 13.64 13.82 10.48
N LEU A 231 13.57 14.73 11.46
CA LEU A 231 13.89 16.14 11.25
C LEU A 231 15.30 16.27 10.64
N ASP A 232 15.44 17.21 9.69
CA ASP A 232 16.69 17.48 8.96
C ASP A 232 17.24 16.29 8.16
N SER A 233 16.41 15.30 7.87
CA SER A 233 16.72 14.31 6.84
C SER A 233 16.70 14.93 5.45
N THR A 234 17.58 14.45 4.56
CA THR A 234 17.65 14.88 3.16
C THR A 234 16.86 13.94 2.23
N LEU A 235 15.85 13.27 2.78
CA LEU A 235 15.03 12.26 2.09
C LEU A 235 13.97 12.92 1.20
#